data_AF-A0A1C3X2F1-F1
#
_entry.id   AF-A0A1C3X2F1-F1
#
_cell.length_a   1.000
_cell.length_b   1.000
_cell.length_c   1.000
_cell.angle_alpha   90.00
_cell.angle_beta   90.00
_cell.angle_gamma   90.00
#
_symmetry.space_group_name_H-M   'P 1'
#
loop_
_entity.id
_entity.type
_entity.pdbx_description
1 polymer ?
#
loop_
_entity_poly.entity_id
_entity_poly.type
_entity_poly.pdbx_seq_one_letter_code
_entity_poly.pdbx_strand_id
1 'polypeptide(L)'
;MSMDLTTRKSVSLQSLRAQPRGDRPVRRSLFRRLLRWGGFAFIFLVAIIFGGFLHFADSITTLKPPLDPKADAIVVLTGGYQRIDQAVELLRTGAGNRLLISGAHPTTTPTQIRKLTQSSASLFSCCVDIGYDALDTIGNAREAAKWIHARGYKSVLVVTNNYHMPRSLAELKYVDPSTDFIPYPVVNSDLKTKNWFTDPNALRTMISEYAKVLLAGARNLTGLGRPVGLRSRQPVEDDD
;
A
#
# COMPACT_ATOMS: atom_id res chain seq x y z
N MET A 1 -11.71 23.46 -109.72
CA MET A 1 -10.92 22.34 -110.28
C MET A 1 -10.42 21.53 -109.09
N SER A 2 -11.00 20.33 -108.92
CA SER A 2 -10.63 19.18 -108.05
C SER A 2 -10.49 19.39 -106.53
N MET A 3 -11.39 18.84 -105.69
CA MET A 3 -11.42 17.47 -105.10
C MET A 3 -10.22 17.26 -104.15
N ASP A 4 -10.38 17.03 -102.84
CA ASP A 4 -10.92 15.82 -102.19
C ASP A 4 -11.45 16.13 -100.76
N LEU A 5 -12.67 15.71 -100.38
CA LEU A 5 -13.06 14.42 -99.77
C LEU A 5 -12.53 14.16 -98.35
N THR A 6 -13.37 14.53 -97.38
CA THR A 6 -13.78 13.75 -96.18
C THR A 6 -12.81 12.71 -95.61
N THR A 7 -12.43 12.87 -94.33
CA THR A 7 -12.50 11.73 -93.39
C THR A 7 -12.80 12.18 -91.96
N ARG A 8 -13.94 11.70 -91.47
CA ARG A 8 -14.47 11.80 -90.11
C ARG A 8 -14.05 10.52 -89.36
N LYS A 9 -13.44 10.63 -88.18
CA LYS A 9 -13.34 9.60 -87.10
C LYS A 9 -12.45 10.19 -86.00
N SER A 10 -12.72 10.14 -84.70
CA SER A 10 -13.81 9.55 -83.92
C SER A 10 -13.72 10.14 -82.50
N VAL A 11 -14.82 10.68 -81.98
CA VAL A 11 -14.95 10.94 -80.53
C VAL A 11 -15.01 9.57 -79.84
N SER A 12 -13.97 9.24 -79.08
CA SER A 12 -13.95 8.00 -78.28
C SER A 12 -14.70 8.21 -76.97
N LEU A 13 -16.02 8.03 -77.02
CA LEU A 13 -16.87 7.74 -75.88
C LEU A 13 -16.96 6.22 -75.73
N GLN A 14 -15.95 5.58 -75.13
CA GLN A 14 -16.06 4.26 -74.48
C GLN A 14 -14.69 3.79 -73.97
N SER A 15 -14.34 4.21 -72.76
CA SER A 15 -14.07 3.23 -71.72
C SER A 15 -14.38 3.86 -70.37
N LEU A 16 -15.59 3.54 -69.88
CA LEU A 16 -15.92 3.53 -68.48
C LEU A 16 -14.94 2.58 -67.77
N ARG A 17 -13.71 3.03 -67.50
CA ARG A 17 -12.80 2.30 -66.62
C ARG A 17 -13.09 2.76 -65.21
N ALA A 18 -13.97 1.98 -64.58
CA ALA A 18 -14.27 1.89 -63.18
C ALA A 18 -13.37 2.74 -62.28
N GLN A 19 -13.96 3.77 -61.65
CA GLN A 19 -13.42 4.25 -60.39
C GLN A 19 -13.28 3.04 -59.46
N PRO A 20 -12.10 2.73 -58.90
CA PRO A 20 -12.09 1.85 -57.75
C PRO A 20 -12.80 2.62 -56.65
N ARG A 21 -14.07 2.28 -56.39
CA ARG A 21 -14.68 2.49 -55.08
C ARG A 21 -13.83 1.69 -54.10
N GLY A 22 -12.75 2.31 -53.65
CA GLY A 22 -11.95 1.87 -52.53
C GLY A 22 -12.77 2.05 -51.26
N ASP A 23 -13.82 1.25 -51.12
CA ASP A 23 -14.44 1.00 -49.84
C ASP A 23 -13.37 0.34 -48.95
N ARG A 24 -12.73 1.16 -48.11
CA ARG A 24 -12.35 0.89 -46.71
C ARG A 24 -11.33 1.93 -46.17
N PRO A 25 -11.78 2.96 -45.43
CA PRO A 25 -10.92 3.49 -44.36
C PRO A 25 -11.62 3.72 -43.01
N VAL A 26 -12.91 3.38 -42.87
CA VAL A 26 -13.66 3.67 -41.62
C VAL A 26 -13.08 2.93 -40.41
N ARG A 27 -12.70 1.65 -40.55
CA ARG A 27 -12.05 0.86 -39.48
C ARG A 27 -10.70 1.43 -39.03
N ARG A 28 -9.91 2.01 -39.95
CA ARG A 28 -8.60 2.61 -39.62
C ARG A 28 -8.76 3.91 -38.81
N SER A 29 -9.81 4.70 -39.08
CA SER A 29 -10.11 5.94 -38.35
C SER A 29 -10.57 5.69 -36.90
N LEU A 30 -11.47 4.72 -36.70
CA LEU A 30 -11.92 4.32 -35.36
C LEU A 30 -10.78 3.67 -34.55
N PHE A 31 -9.97 2.82 -35.18
CA PHE A 31 -8.80 2.23 -34.53
C PHE A 31 -7.77 3.28 -34.09
N ARG A 32 -7.47 4.28 -34.93
CA ARG A 32 -6.57 5.40 -34.56
C ARG A 32 -7.16 6.25 -33.43
N ARG A 33 -8.47 6.48 -33.43
CA ARG A 33 -9.16 7.20 -32.33
C ARG A 33 -9.10 6.41 -31.03
N LEU A 34 -9.40 5.10 -31.07
CA LEU A 34 -9.29 4.21 -29.90
C LEU A 34 -7.87 4.13 -29.36
N LEU A 35 -6.87 4.01 -30.25
CA LEU A 35 -5.46 4.00 -29.86
C LEU A 35 -5.04 5.33 -29.23
N ARG A 36 -5.52 6.46 -29.76
CA ARG A 36 -5.26 7.79 -29.22
C ARG A 36 -5.90 7.99 -27.84
N TRP A 37 -7.19 7.65 -27.69
CA TRP A 37 -7.89 7.73 -26.40
C TRP A 37 -7.33 6.74 -25.38
N GLY A 38 -6.98 5.52 -25.81
CA GLY A 38 -6.27 4.55 -24.98
C GLY A 38 -4.90 5.06 -24.53
N GLY A 39 -4.16 5.72 -25.43
CA GLY A 39 -2.90 6.39 -25.09
C GLY A 39 -3.08 7.51 -24.08
N PHE A 40 -4.07 8.39 -24.26
CA PHE A 40 -4.38 9.43 -23.28
C PHE A 40 -4.82 8.86 -21.92
N ALA A 41 -5.67 7.82 -21.92
CA ALA A 41 -6.10 7.15 -20.70
C ALA A 41 -4.91 6.49 -19.98
N PHE A 42 -3.98 5.87 -20.71
CA PHE A 42 -2.77 5.29 -20.15
C PHE A 42 -1.85 6.35 -19.54
N ILE A 43 -1.60 7.46 -20.25
CA ILE A 43 -0.79 8.59 -19.73
C ILE A 43 -1.45 9.16 -18.47
N PHE A 44 -2.76 9.35 -18.50
CA PHE A 44 -3.51 9.85 -17.34
C PHE A 44 -3.43 8.90 -16.15
N LEU A 45 -3.57 7.58 -16.36
CA LEU A 45 -3.39 6.57 -15.32
C LEU A 45 -1.97 6.60 -14.72
N VAL A 46 -0.95 6.67 -15.58
CA VAL A 46 0.46 6.79 -15.15
C VAL A 46 0.67 8.06 -14.34
N ALA A 47 0.10 9.18 -14.77
CA ALA A 47 0.17 10.44 -14.04
C ALA A 47 -0.50 10.36 -12.66
N ILE A 48 -1.66 9.70 -12.54
CA ILE A 48 -2.32 9.45 -11.25
C ILE A 48 -1.44 8.60 -10.34
N ILE A 49 -0.93 7.46 -10.84
CA ILE A 49 -0.10 6.54 -10.05
C ILE A 49 1.18 7.26 -9.59
N PHE A 50 1.82 8.01 -10.48
CA PHE A 50 3.04 8.74 -10.16
C PHE A 50 2.78 9.91 -9.19
N GLY A 51 1.73 10.70 -9.42
CA GLY A 51 1.33 11.76 -8.50
C GLY A 51 0.99 11.23 -7.11
N GLY A 52 0.29 10.09 -7.04
CA GLY A 52 0.03 9.40 -5.78
C GLY A 52 1.30 8.89 -5.10
N PHE A 53 2.32 8.45 -5.86
CA PHE A 53 3.62 8.06 -5.30
C PHE A 53 4.35 9.26 -4.69
N LEU A 54 4.35 10.41 -5.36
CA LEU A 54 4.94 11.64 -4.83
C LEU A 54 4.23 12.08 -3.55
N HIS A 55 2.90 12.04 -3.52
CA HIS A 55 2.13 12.33 -2.31
C HIS A 55 2.43 11.34 -1.18
N PHE A 56 2.52 10.04 -1.47
CA PHE A 56 2.92 9.02 -0.50
C PHE A 56 4.32 9.32 0.06
N ALA A 57 5.29 9.61 -0.81
CA ALA A 57 6.66 9.91 -0.40
C ALA A 57 6.73 11.17 0.48
N ASP A 58 6.01 12.23 0.12
CA ASP A 58 5.91 13.43 0.95
C ASP A 58 5.27 13.13 2.31
N SER A 59 4.14 12.42 2.32
CA SER A 59 3.42 12.09 3.55
C SER A 59 4.26 11.31 4.55
N ILE A 60 5.08 10.34 4.11
CA ILE A 60 5.87 9.52 5.02
C ILE A 60 7.20 10.16 5.44
N THR A 61 7.74 11.08 4.63
CA THR A 61 8.98 11.81 4.96
C THR A 61 8.72 12.98 5.89
N THR A 62 7.49 13.51 5.88
CA THR A 62 7.03 14.56 6.79
C THR A 62 6.34 14.02 8.05
N LEU A 63 6.00 12.72 8.08
CA LEU A 63 5.35 12.08 9.23
C LEU A 63 6.27 12.10 10.47
N LYS A 64 5.76 12.69 11.55
CA LYS A 64 6.46 12.80 12.84
C LYS A 64 5.63 12.17 13.96
N PRO A 65 6.28 11.66 15.02
CA PRO A 65 5.59 11.32 16.25
C PRO A 65 4.80 12.51 16.82
N PRO A 66 3.66 12.28 17.49
CA PRO A 66 2.94 13.33 18.19
C PRO A 66 3.81 13.92 19.31
N LEU A 67 3.59 15.20 19.63
CA LEU A 67 4.38 15.91 20.65
C LEU A 67 4.19 15.35 22.06
N ASP A 68 2.95 14.93 22.39
CA ASP A 68 2.61 14.24 23.64
C ASP A 68 1.95 12.89 23.28
N PRO A 69 2.75 11.82 23.06
CA PRO A 69 2.21 10.51 22.73
C PRO A 69 1.51 9.91 23.97
N LYS A 70 0.18 9.91 23.98
CA LYS A 70 -0.63 9.21 25.00
C LYS A 70 -1.81 8.48 24.39
N ALA A 71 -2.04 7.27 24.89
CA ALA A 71 -3.15 6.41 24.54
C ALA A 71 -3.44 5.41 25.67
N ASP A 72 -4.50 4.62 25.56
CA ASP A 72 -4.79 3.55 26.52
C ASP A 72 -3.73 2.44 26.45
N ALA A 73 -3.21 2.18 25.24
CA ALA A 73 -2.27 1.12 24.96
C ALA A 73 -1.33 1.44 23.79
N ILE A 74 -0.30 0.61 23.65
CA ILE A 74 0.68 0.68 22.58
C ILE A 74 0.64 -0.64 21.82
N VAL A 75 0.61 -0.58 20.50
CA VAL A 75 0.78 -1.73 19.61
C VAL A 75 2.00 -1.47 18.73
N VAL A 76 3.00 -2.33 18.83
CA VAL A 76 4.14 -2.33 17.92
C VAL A 76 3.99 -3.44 16.89
N LEU A 77 4.07 -3.07 15.61
CA LEU A 77 4.04 -4.00 14.49
C LEU A 77 5.48 -4.41 14.15
N THR A 78 5.78 -5.70 14.25
CA THR A 78 7.14 -6.24 14.11
C THR A 78 7.70 -6.17 12.68
N GLY A 79 8.93 -6.70 12.51
CA GLY A 79 9.76 -6.66 11.29
C GLY A 79 11.04 -5.83 11.43
N GLY A 80 11.46 -5.50 12.67
CA GLY A 80 12.70 -4.80 12.99
C GLY A 80 12.79 -4.44 14.48
N TYR A 81 13.95 -4.64 15.11
CA TYR A 81 14.13 -4.46 16.56
C TYR A 81 14.02 -3.01 17.05
N GLN A 82 14.44 -2.04 16.23
CA GLN A 82 14.38 -0.61 16.59
C GLN A 82 12.96 -0.14 16.97
N ARG A 83 11.93 -0.77 16.40
CA ARG A 83 10.53 -0.44 16.72
C ARG A 83 10.14 -0.89 18.11
N ILE A 84 10.57 -2.09 18.49
CA ILE A 84 10.25 -2.68 19.79
C ILE A 84 10.89 -1.84 20.88
N ASP A 85 12.15 -1.45 20.70
CA ASP A 85 12.87 -0.58 21.63
C ASP A 85 12.13 0.74 21.89
N GLN A 86 11.70 1.43 20.82
CA GLN A 86 10.91 2.66 20.93
C GLN A 86 9.54 2.43 21.61
N ALA A 87 8.86 1.32 21.32
CA ALA A 87 7.57 1.01 21.94
C ALA A 87 7.69 0.69 23.44
N VAL A 88 8.77 0.02 23.84
CA VAL A 88 9.11 -0.23 25.24
C VAL A 88 9.42 1.08 25.96
N GLU A 89 10.14 2.00 25.33
CA GLU A 89 10.43 3.32 25.90
C GLU A 89 9.16 4.14 26.11
N LEU A 90 8.22 4.11 25.15
CA LEU A 90 6.89 4.70 25.30
C LEU A 90 6.13 4.09 26.49
N LEU A 91 6.17 2.76 26.65
CA LEU A 91 5.55 2.09 27.79
C LEU A 91 6.20 2.53 29.11
N ARG A 92 7.54 2.61 29.16
CA ARG A 92 8.32 3.01 30.33
C ARG A 92 8.01 4.45 30.77
N THR A 93 7.75 5.33 29.82
CA THR A 93 7.41 6.74 30.06
C THR A 93 5.92 6.97 30.32
N GLY A 94 5.09 5.92 30.29
CA GLY A 94 3.67 6.00 30.60
C GLY A 94 2.81 6.50 29.45
N ALA A 95 3.27 6.40 28.20
CA ALA A 95 2.50 6.75 27.00
C ALA A 95 1.30 5.81 26.76
N GLY A 96 1.30 4.63 27.38
CA GLY A 96 0.17 3.72 27.43
C GLY A 96 0.28 2.74 28.59
N ASN A 97 -0.83 2.07 28.92
CA ASN A 97 -0.90 1.18 30.08
C ASN A 97 -0.31 -0.22 29.81
N ARG A 98 -0.30 -0.64 28.53
CA ARG A 98 0.15 -1.96 28.12
C ARG A 98 0.66 -1.94 26.68
N LEU A 99 1.60 -2.83 26.37
CA LEU A 99 2.22 -2.97 25.06
C LEU A 99 1.90 -4.35 24.46
N LEU A 100 1.40 -4.37 23.23
CA LEU A 100 1.38 -5.56 22.39
C LEU A 100 2.53 -5.51 21.38
N ILE A 101 3.36 -6.54 21.37
CA ILE A 101 4.32 -6.83 20.30
C ILE A 101 3.66 -7.82 19.34
N SER A 102 3.10 -7.32 18.23
CA SER A 102 2.31 -8.14 17.28
C SER A 102 3.19 -8.70 16.16
N GLY A 103 3.00 -9.99 15.85
CA GLY A 103 3.75 -10.70 14.82
C GLY A 103 5.20 -11.02 15.19
N ALA A 104 5.49 -11.32 16.46
CA ALA A 104 6.81 -11.77 16.87
C ALA A 104 7.16 -13.11 16.20
N HIS A 105 8.44 -13.34 15.89
CA HIS A 105 8.87 -14.61 15.34
C HIS A 105 8.64 -15.72 16.39
N PRO A 106 8.11 -16.91 16.04
CA PRO A 106 7.77 -17.96 17.00
C PRO A 106 8.91 -18.43 17.91
N THR A 107 10.17 -18.25 17.46
CA THR A 107 11.37 -18.59 18.23
C THR A 107 11.88 -17.45 19.11
N THR A 108 11.35 -16.23 18.95
CA THR A 108 11.71 -15.07 19.77
C THR A 108 11.02 -15.16 21.12
N THR A 109 11.80 -15.31 22.18
CA THR A 109 11.27 -15.41 23.55
C THR A 109 11.09 -14.03 24.18
N PRO A 110 10.14 -13.86 25.13
CA PRO A 110 10.00 -12.62 25.89
C PRO A 110 11.31 -12.19 26.58
N THR A 111 12.07 -13.17 27.10
CA THR A 111 13.36 -12.94 27.75
C THR A 111 14.40 -12.37 26.79
N GLN A 112 14.43 -12.81 25.53
CA GLN A 112 15.32 -12.26 24.51
C GLN A 112 14.96 -10.82 24.18
N ILE A 113 13.67 -10.54 23.96
CA ILE A 113 13.21 -9.17 23.68
C ILE A 113 13.58 -8.24 24.83
N ARG A 114 13.24 -8.62 26.07
CA ARG A 114 13.56 -7.86 27.27
C ARG A 114 15.06 -7.54 27.39
N LYS A 115 15.93 -8.51 27.09
CA LYS A 115 17.39 -8.31 27.13
C LYS A 115 17.85 -7.33 26.05
N LEU A 116 17.30 -7.43 24.85
CA LEU A 116 17.63 -6.55 23.73
C LEU A 116 17.18 -5.11 23.98
N THR A 117 16.02 -4.91 24.60
CA THR A 117 15.47 -3.58 24.96
C THR A 117 15.90 -3.12 26.36
N GLN A 118 16.85 -3.82 26.99
CA GLN A 118 17.39 -3.50 28.33
C GLN A 118 16.31 -3.21 29.40
N SER A 119 15.19 -3.91 29.34
CA SER A 119 14.02 -3.61 30.16
C SER A 119 13.98 -4.43 31.44
N SER A 120 13.31 -3.92 32.47
CA SER A 120 13.15 -4.65 33.72
C SER A 120 12.24 -5.88 33.55
N ALA A 121 12.46 -6.89 34.39
CA ALA A 121 11.58 -8.05 34.45
C ALA A 121 10.14 -7.65 34.82
N SER A 122 10.00 -6.69 35.75
CA SER A 122 8.71 -6.21 36.25
C SER A 122 7.87 -5.51 35.18
N LEU A 123 8.50 -4.69 34.32
CA LEU A 123 7.80 -4.01 33.22
C LEU A 123 7.24 -5.02 32.22
N PHE A 124 8.05 -6.01 31.84
CA PHE A 124 7.64 -7.05 30.92
C PHE A 124 6.54 -7.95 31.51
N SER A 125 6.67 -8.36 32.78
CA SER A 125 5.66 -9.21 33.41
C SER A 125 4.33 -8.50 33.67
N CYS A 126 4.35 -7.20 33.97
CA CYS A 126 3.13 -6.46 34.23
C CYS A 126 2.37 -6.15 32.95
N CYS A 127 3.10 -5.75 31.90
CA CYS A 127 2.55 -4.81 30.93
C CYS A 127 2.95 -5.07 29.47
N VAL A 128 3.67 -6.15 29.17
CA VAL A 128 4.03 -6.51 27.79
C VAL A 128 3.42 -7.86 27.41
N ASP A 129 2.64 -7.87 26.34
CA ASP A 129 2.12 -9.07 25.71
C ASP A 129 2.80 -9.29 24.35
N ILE A 130 3.03 -10.55 23.99
CA ILE A 130 3.67 -10.91 22.72
C ILE A 130 2.71 -11.78 21.91
N GLY A 131 2.35 -11.27 20.73
CA GLY A 131 1.55 -11.97 19.73
C GLY A 131 2.44 -12.69 18.72
N TYR A 132 2.15 -13.97 18.48
CA TYR A 132 2.86 -14.82 17.51
C TYR A 132 1.96 -15.27 16.36
N ASP A 133 0.68 -14.86 16.36
CA ASP A 133 -0.30 -15.37 15.41
C ASP A 133 -0.14 -14.66 14.06
N ALA A 134 0.24 -13.39 14.05
CA ALA A 134 0.31 -12.58 12.84
C ALA A 134 1.55 -12.88 11.96
N LEU A 135 1.35 -13.29 10.70
CA LEU A 135 2.41 -13.49 9.71
C LEU A 135 2.44 -12.42 8.60
N ASP A 136 1.38 -11.62 8.49
CA ASP A 136 1.28 -10.51 7.54
C ASP A 136 0.58 -9.30 8.18
N THR A 137 0.46 -8.20 7.45
CA THR A 137 -0.11 -6.95 7.98
C THR A 137 -1.60 -7.03 8.31
N ILE A 138 -2.33 -7.95 7.67
CA ILE A 138 -3.76 -8.18 7.95
C ILE A 138 -3.89 -9.00 9.25
N GLY A 139 -3.05 -10.02 9.41
CA GLY A 139 -2.91 -10.80 10.62
C GLY A 139 -2.55 -9.91 11.80
N ASN A 140 -1.61 -8.98 11.62
CA ASN A 140 -1.24 -7.98 12.63
C ASN A 140 -2.45 -7.13 13.03
N ALA A 141 -3.20 -6.61 12.05
CA ALA A 141 -4.38 -5.79 12.33
C ALA A 141 -5.45 -6.56 13.11
N ARG A 142 -5.67 -7.84 12.78
CA ARG A 142 -6.63 -8.70 13.48
C ARG A 142 -6.18 -9.12 14.87
N GLU A 143 -4.91 -9.47 15.04
CA GLU A 143 -4.31 -9.78 16.33
C GLU A 143 -4.40 -8.57 17.26
N ALA A 144 -4.00 -7.39 16.77
CA ALA A 144 -4.14 -6.14 17.50
C ALA A 144 -5.60 -5.85 17.87
N ALA A 145 -6.53 -5.89 16.92
CA ALA A 145 -7.94 -5.65 17.20
C ALA A 145 -8.48 -6.59 18.29
N LYS A 146 -8.26 -7.91 18.16
CA LYS A 146 -8.68 -8.89 19.18
C LYS A 146 -8.12 -8.54 20.56
N TRP A 147 -6.84 -8.18 20.63
CA TRP A 147 -6.18 -7.82 21.88
C TRP A 147 -6.72 -6.51 22.50
N ILE A 148 -6.99 -5.49 21.65
CA ILE A 148 -7.58 -4.20 22.02
C ILE A 148 -8.97 -4.40 22.63
N HIS A 149 -9.84 -5.13 21.91
CA HIS A 149 -11.22 -5.40 22.34
C HIS A 149 -11.27 -6.22 23.64
N ALA A 150 -10.41 -7.23 23.77
CA ALA A 150 -10.33 -8.05 24.99
C ALA A 150 -9.94 -7.24 26.25
N ARG A 151 -9.35 -6.05 26.08
CA ARG A 151 -8.93 -5.16 27.18
C ARG A 151 -9.76 -3.89 27.28
N GLY A 152 -10.71 -3.67 26.37
CA GLY A 152 -11.57 -2.49 26.37
C GLY A 152 -10.86 -1.18 26.02
N TYR A 153 -9.68 -1.23 25.38
CA TYR A 153 -8.96 -0.03 24.96
C TYR A 153 -9.67 0.69 23.81
N LYS A 154 -9.56 2.02 23.76
CA LYS A 154 -10.23 2.89 22.78
C LYS A 154 -9.25 3.73 21.98
N SER A 155 -8.10 4.07 22.55
CA SER A 155 -7.01 4.77 21.88
C SER A 155 -5.74 3.92 21.93
N VAL A 156 -5.03 3.84 20.80
CA VAL A 156 -3.84 3.01 20.68
C VAL A 156 -2.75 3.74 19.90
N LEU A 157 -1.57 3.85 20.51
CA LEU A 157 -0.36 4.25 19.80
C LEU A 157 0.12 3.09 18.91
N VAL A 158 0.15 3.34 17.60
CA VAL A 158 0.62 2.37 16.60
C VAL A 158 2.07 2.67 16.26
N VAL A 159 2.98 1.82 16.73
CA VAL A 159 4.42 1.95 16.51
C VAL A 159 4.81 1.09 15.31
N THR A 160 5.19 1.72 14.20
CA THR A 160 5.80 1.04 13.05
C THR A 160 6.69 1.98 12.25
N ASN A 161 7.35 1.47 11.21
CA ASN A 161 8.19 2.32 10.37
C ASN A 161 7.34 3.33 9.60
N ASN A 162 7.85 4.54 9.41
CA ASN A 162 7.14 5.62 8.71
C ASN A 162 6.58 5.19 7.34
N TYR A 163 7.37 4.45 6.55
CA TYR A 163 6.97 3.93 5.24
C TYR A 163 5.90 2.82 5.30
N HIS A 164 5.81 2.08 6.42
CA HIS A 164 4.80 1.05 6.63
C HIS A 164 3.49 1.62 7.22
N MET A 165 3.56 2.79 7.87
CA MET A 165 2.45 3.38 8.62
C MET A 165 1.16 3.52 7.81
N PRO A 166 1.16 4.04 6.56
CA PRO A 166 -0.09 4.24 5.82
C PRO A 166 -0.86 2.94 5.58
N ARG A 167 -0.12 1.87 5.23
CA ARG A 167 -0.70 0.55 5.03
C ARG A 167 -1.22 -0.04 6.33
N SER A 168 -0.42 0.02 7.39
CA SER A 168 -0.81 -0.50 8.70
C SER A 168 -2.08 0.16 9.23
N LEU A 169 -2.17 1.49 9.16
CA LEU A 169 -3.37 2.21 9.59
C LEU A 169 -4.59 1.88 8.72
N ALA A 170 -4.41 1.70 7.40
CA ALA A 170 -5.50 1.31 6.52
C ALA A 170 -6.07 -0.07 6.87
N GLU A 171 -5.21 -1.04 7.20
CA GLU A 171 -5.65 -2.37 7.63
C GLU A 171 -6.28 -2.34 9.03
N LEU A 172 -5.68 -1.63 9.98
CA LEU A 172 -6.20 -1.48 11.35
C LEU A 172 -7.58 -0.82 11.35
N LYS A 173 -7.74 0.33 10.70
CA LYS A 173 -9.03 1.04 10.61
C LYS A 173 -10.09 0.25 9.85
N TYR A 174 -9.67 -0.60 8.92
CA TYR A 174 -10.58 -1.48 8.21
C TYR A 174 -11.11 -2.59 9.14
N VAL A 175 -10.24 -3.21 9.94
CA VAL A 175 -10.61 -4.27 10.88
C VAL A 175 -11.38 -3.73 12.09
N ASP A 176 -10.98 -2.57 12.60
CA ASP A 176 -11.57 -1.91 13.76
C ASP A 176 -11.74 -0.41 13.51
N PRO A 177 -12.87 0.03 12.93
CA PRO A 177 -13.11 1.44 12.69
C PRO A 177 -13.41 2.24 13.96
N SER A 178 -13.62 1.57 15.11
CA SER A 178 -14.03 2.21 16.36
C SER A 178 -12.87 2.66 17.25
N THR A 179 -11.70 2.05 17.09
CA THR A 179 -10.49 2.39 17.83
C THR A 179 -9.78 3.60 17.21
N ASP A 180 -9.37 4.54 18.06
CA ASP A 180 -8.52 5.65 17.66
C ASP A 180 -7.06 5.20 17.56
N PHE A 181 -6.59 5.00 16.33
CA PHE A 181 -5.23 4.61 16.03
C PHE A 181 -4.34 5.84 15.81
N ILE A 182 -3.47 6.11 16.78
CA ILE A 182 -2.56 7.25 16.79
C ILE A 182 -1.20 6.82 16.23
N PRO A 183 -0.74 7.36 15.09
CA PRO A 183 0.52 6.93 14.50
C PRO A 183 1.73 7.39 15.31
N TYR A 184 2.66 6.47 15.58
CA TYR A 184 3.99 6.76 16.09
C TYR A 184 5.06 6.20 15.12
N PRO A 185 5.50 6.99 14.13
CA PRO A 185 6.45 6.53 13.12
C PRO A 185 7.86 6.39 13.69
N VAL A 186 8.47 5.23 13.45
CA VAL A 186 9.91 5.01 13.68
C VAL A 186 10.62 5.23 12.35
N VAL A 187 11.58 6.15 12.34
CA VAL A 187 12.35 6.47 11.13
C VAL A 187 13.67 5.69 11.18
N ASN A 188 13.86 4.78 10.22
CA ASN A 188 15.13 4.09 10.04
C ASN A 188 16.19 5.04 9.47
N SER A 189 17.48 4.76 9.74
CA SER A 189 18.64 5.53 9.25
C SER A 189 18.59 5.84 7.76
N ASP A 190 18.15 4.87 6.95
CA ASP A 190 18.21 4.92 5.49
C ASP A 190 17.21 5.94 4.89
N LEU A 191 16.19 6.32 5.66
CA LEU A 191 15.23 7.36 5.30
C LEU A 191 15.44 8.67 6.06
N LYS A 192 16.33 8.69 7.06
CA LYS A 192 16.74 9.94 7.74
C LYS A 192 17.64 10.79 6.85
N THR A 193 18.30 10.20 5.85
CA THR A 193 19.11 10.95 4.89
C THR A 193 18.19 11.73 3.95
N LYS A 194 18.46 13.02 3.75
CA LYS A 194 17.70 13.90 2.83
C LYS A 194 17.65 13.40 1.37
N ASN A 195 18.39 12.33 1.05
CA ASN A 195 18.56 11.81 -0.30
C ASN A 195 18.00 10.39 -0.46
N TRP A 196 16.88 10.04 0.21
CA TRP A 196 16.23 8.73 0.07
C TRP A 196 15.98 8.30 -1.40
N PHE A 197 15.83 9.26 -2.32
CA PHE A 197 15.66 9.03 -3.75
C PHE A 197 16.96 8.64 -4.48
N THR A 198 18.13 8.87 -3.86
CA THR A 198 19.45 8.46 -4.39
C THR A 198 19.92 7.11 -3.85
N ASP A 199 19.35 6.65 -2.73
CA ASP A 199 19.65 5.33 -2.17
C ASP A 199 18.76 4.28 -2.86
N PRO A 200 19.33 3.32 -3.61
CA PRO A 200 18.56 2.29 -4.29
C PRO A 200 17.73 1.41 -3.35
N ASN A 201 18.20 1.15 -2.13
CA ASN A 201 17.51 0.32 -1.15
C ASN A 201 16.30 1.06 -0.56
N ALA A 202 16.48 2.34 -0.22
CA ALA A 202 15.39 3.20 0.22
C ALA A 202 14.34 3.35 -0.89
N LEU A 203 14.75 3.68 -2.11
CA LEU A 203 13.84 3.83 -3.25
C LEU A 203 13.05 2.54 -3.55
N ARG A 204 13.71 1.38 -3.54
CA ARG A 204 13.05 0.08 -3.73
C ARG A 204 12.00 -0.17 -2.64
N THR A 205 12.34 0.15 -1.39
CA THR A 205 11.42 0.02 -0.25
C THR A 205 10.20 0.92 -0.45
N MET A 206 10.41 2.18 -0.83
CA MET A 206 9.35 3.16 -1.10
C MET A 206 8.38 2.69 -2.18
N ILE A 207 8.91 2.23 -3.32
CA ILE A 207 8.09 1.75 -4.43
C ILE A 207 7.30 0.50 -4.02
N SER A 208 7.95 -0.44 -3.32
CA SER A 208 7.29 -1.66 -2.83
C SER A 208 6.14 -1.36 -1.87
N GLU A 209 6.34 -0.43 -0.93
CA GLU A 209 5.30 -0.06 0.02
C GLU A 209 4.17 0.72 -0.64
N TYR A 210 4.48 1.62 -1.56
CA TYR A 210 3.45 2.31 -2.31
C TYR A 210 2.57 1.33 -3.11
N ALA A 211 3.18 0.33 -3.77
CA ALA A 211 2.43 -0.72 -4.44
C ALA A 211 1.52 -1.49 -3.47
N LYS A 212 2.02 -1.83 -2.27
CA LYS A 212 1.21 -2.50 -1.23
C LYS A 212 0.08 -1.61 -0.71
N VAL A 213 0.28 -0.29 -0.59
CA VAL A 213 -0.77 0.67 -0.23
C VAL A 213 -1.86 0.72 -1.30
N LEU A 214 -1.48 0.78 -2.58
CA LEU A 214 -2.45 0.75 -3.69
C LEU A 214 -3.26 -0.55 -3.69
N LEU A 215 -2.61 -1.70 -3.47
CA LEU A 215 -3.28 -2.99 -3.37
C LEU A 215 -4.23 -3.06 -2.18
N ALA A 216 -3.80 -2.58 -1.00
CA ALA A 216 -4.64 -2.49 0.19
C ALA A 216 -5.86 -1.59 -0.05
N GLY A 217 -5.66 -0.41 -0.65
CA GLY A 217 -6.72 0.55 -0.95
C GLY A 217 -7.72 0.01 -2.00
N ALA A 218 -7.23 -0.55 -3.11
CA ALA A 218 -8.07 -1.16 -4.13
C ALA A 218 -8.92 -2.29 -3.56
N ARG A 219 -8.33 -3.14 -2.71
CA ARG A 219 -9.06 -4.19 -1.99
C ARG A 219 -10.07 -3.62 -1.00
N ASN A 220 -9.71 -2.57 -0.27
CA ASN A 220 -10.60 -1.96 0.72
C ASN A 220 -11.85 -1.35 0.06
N LEU A 221 -11.69 -0.77 -1.14
CA LEU A 221 -12.77 -0.20 -1.94
C LEU A 221 -13.63 -1.27 -2.64
N THR A 222 -13.01 -2.30 -3.22
CA THR A 222 -13.72 -3.30 -4.03
C THR A 222 -14.30 -4.46 -3.22
N GLY A 223 -13.77 -4.73 -2.03
CA GLY A 223 -14.14 -5.88 -1.21
C GLY A 223 -13.68 -7.25 -1.75
N LEU A 224 -13.10 -7.31 -2.95
CA LEU A 224 -12.66 -8.55 -3.60
C LEU A 224 -11.34 -9.08 -3.01
N GLY A 225 -11.25 -10.40 -2.82
CA GLY A 225 -9.99 -11.07 -2.46
C GLY A 225 -9.45 -10.71 -1.07
N ARG A 226 -10.30 -10.76 -0.03
CA ARG A 226 -9.89 -10.52 1.37
C ARG A 226 -9.42 -11.81 2.07
N PRO A 227 -8.12 -12.12 2.10
CA PRO A 227 -7.62 -13.19 2.93
C PRO A 227 -7.84 -12.88 4.41
N VAL A 228 -7.93 -13.93 5.22
CA VAL A 228 -8.12 -13.88 6.67
C VAL A 228 -6.87 -13.33 7.41
N GLY A 229 -5.83 -12.95 6.65
CA GLY A 229 -4.47 -12.76 7.11
C GLY A 229 -3.78 -14.11 7.33
N LEU A 230 -2.49 -14.18 7.06
CA LEU A 230 -1.69 -15.36 7.35
C LEU A 230 -1.52 -15.52 8.87
N ARG A 231 -1.78 -16.73 9.38
CA ARG A 231 -1.66 -17.09 10.80
C ARG A 231 -0.68 -18.23 11.02
N SER A 232 0.03 -18.23 12.15
CA SER A 232 0.96 -19.30 12.52
C SER A 232 0.25 -20.59 13.01
N ARG A 233 -0.99 -20.49 13.49
CA ARG A 233 -1.88 -21.62 13.82
C ARG A 233 -3.17 -21.52 13.00
N GLN A 234 -3.60 -22.61 12.37
CA GLN A 234 -4.96 -22.70 11.83
C GLN A 234 -5.98 -22.59 12.99
N PRO A 235 -7.16 -22.00 12.77
CA PRO A 235 -8.22 -22.09 13.76
C PRO A 235 -8.51 -23.57 14.01
N VAL A 236 -8.59 -23.97 15.27
CA VAL A 236 -9.49 -25.08 15.61
C VAL A 236 -10.87 -24.59 15.18
N GLU A 237 -11.56 -25.32 14.31
CA GLU A 237 -12.96 -25.05 14.01
C GLU A 237 -13.70 -24.98 15.36
N ASP A 238 -14.27 -23.82 15.66
CA ASP A 238 -15.29 -23.73 16.70
C ASP A 238 -16.48 -24.53 16.14
N ASP A 239 -16.58 -25.80 16.52
CA ASP A 239 -17.78 -26.61 16.36
C ASP A 239 -18.90 -25.93 17.18
N ASP A 240 -19.83 -25.29 16.47
CA ASP A 240 -21.20 -24.99 16.91
C ASP A 240 -22.18 -25.67 15.93
#